data_AF-A0A7Y2H873-F1
#
_entry.id   AF-A0A7Y2H873-F1
#
_cell.length_a   1.000
_cell.length_b   1.000
_cell.length_c   1.000
_cell.angle_alpha   90.00
_cell.angle_beta   90.00
_cell.angle_gamma   90.00
#
_symmetry.space_group_name_H-M   'P 1'
#
loop_
_entity.id
_entity.type
_entity.pdbx_description
1 polymer ?
#
loop_
_entity_poly.entity_id
_entity_poly.type
_entity_poly.pdbx_seq_one_letter_code
_entity_poly.pdbx_strand_id
1 'polypeptide(L)'
;MKFFLSILLISIGISLMAQPVNDDCIGAINIPSIDNYCSADMEFTNEGATGDPIFMDNCFINYTNGVWFSFTPTEPAVLIQLFAGNPFGTLGDPQMALFSGNCQTGLTYVECSPGLNAENDELTVTGLTIGQTYYLYIESTFREGTFKLCINDFIAPPSPESDCIEAVVLCDKSSFSVQNLNSEGNDNTELNEFQNNCLSTEFASSWYKWTCKDPGSLTFTLTPNNFIPGTESDDLDFALFELPGGLDDCDNKRMIRCMA
;
A
#
# COMPACT_ATOMS: atom_id res chain seq x y z
N MET A 1 24.49 0.97 -75.10
CA MET A 1 24.35 0.52 -73.69
C MET A 1 23.61 1.60 -72.92
N LYS A 2 22.37 1.34 -72.49
CA LYS A 2 21.61 2.24 -71.59
C LYS A 2 21.74 1.68 -70.18
N PHE A 3 22.41 2.41 -69.28
CA PHE A 3 22.47 2.06 -67.86
C PHE A 3 21.24 2.64 -67.17
N PHE A 4 20.39 1.78 -66.62
CA PHE A 4 19.33 2.15 -65.70
C PHE A 4 19.92 2.19 -64.29
N LEU A 5 19.87 3.36 -63.65
CA LEU A 5 20.26 3.54 -62.25
C LEU A 5 18.99 3.37 -61.40
N SER A 6 18.83 2.20 -60.78
CA SER A 6 17.80 1.99 -59.75
C SER A 6 18.30 2.55 -58.42
N ILE A 7 17.64 3.60 -57.93
CA ILE A 7 17.85 4.15 -56.59
C ILE A 7 17.00 3.33 -55.63
N LEU A 8 17.65 2.53 -54.78
CA LEU A 8 17.02 1.79 -53.70
C LEU A 8 16.84 2.75 -52.51
N LEU A 9 15.61 3.23 -52.26
CA LEU A 9 15.29 3.94 -51.02
C LEU A 9 15.27 2.94 -49.86
N ILE A 10 16.28 3.01 -48.99
CA ILE A 10 16.31 2.30 -47.72
C ILE A 10 15.52 3.16 -46.73
N SER A 11 14.26 2.78 -46.48
CA SER A 11 13.45 3.36 -45.41
C SER A 11 13.98 2.88 -44.06
N ILE A 12 14.77 3.73 -43.40
CA ILE A 12 15.16 3.55 -41.99
C ILE A 12 13.89 3.78 -41.16
N GLY A 13 13.29 2.70 -40.65
CA GLY A 13 12.18 2.79 -39.70
C GLY A 13 12.72 3.29 -38.36
N ILE A 14 12.48 4.56 -38.05
CA ILE A 14 12.70 5.10 -36.71
C ILE A 14 11.50 4.66 -35.87
N SER A 15 11.72 3.72 -34.95
CA SER A 15 10.71 3.37 -33.94
C SER A 15 10.62 4.54 -32.95
N LEU A 16 9.56 5.33 -33.04
CA LEU A 16 9.20 6.29 -32.00
C LEU A 16 8.45 5.53 -30.91
N MET A 17 9.05 5.38 -29.73
CA MET A 17 8.31 5.00 -28.53
C MET A 17 7.40 6.18 -28.18
N ALA A 18 6.09 5.95 -28.10
CA ALA A 18 5.16 6.95 -27.58
C ALA A 18 5.17 6.86 -26.06
N GLN A 19 5.20 8.01 -25.40
CA GLN A 19 5.07 8.08 -23.94
C GLN A 19 3.68 7.56 -23.50
N PRO A 20 3.55 7.05 -22.26
CA PRO A 20 2.27 6.67 -21.68
C PRO A 20 1.25 7.82 -21.72
N VAL A 21 -0.04 7.49 -21.73
CA VAL A 21 -1.11 8.52 -21.76
C VAL A 21 -1.10 9.39 -20.50
N ASN A 22 -0.65 8.82 -19.40
CA ASN A 22 -0.55 9.43 -18.07
C ASN A 22 0.89 9.78 -17.70
N ASP A 23 1.68 10.17 -18.69
CA ASP A 23 3.06 10.65 -18.53
C ASP A 23 3.16 12.03 -17.86
N ASP A 24 2.02 12.68 -17.57
CA ASP A 24 1.97 13.89 -16.76
C ASP A 24 0.71 13.91 -15.88
N CYS A 25 0.71 14.76 -14.86
CA CYS A 25 -0.41 14.91 -13.93
C CYS A 25 -1.73 15.27 -14.63
N ILE A 26 -1.69 16.06 -15.72
CA ILE A 26 -2.91 16.49 -16.42
C ILE A 26 -3.57 15.30 -17.14
N GLY A 27 -2.76 14.37 -17.64
CA GLY A 27 -3.15 13.12 -18.28
C GLY A 27 -3.40 11.97 -17.31
N ALA A 28 -3.41 12.21 -15.99
CA ALA A 28 -3.59 11.17 -14.99
C ALA A 28 -4.82 10.29 -15.28
N ILE A 29 -4.63 8.96 -15.24
CA ILE A 29 -5.73 8.00 -15.40
C ILE A 29 -6.64 8.09 -14.18
N ASN A 30 -7.93 8.36 -14.40
CA ASN A 30 -8.93 8.38 -13.34
C ASN A 30 -9.34 6.95 -12.97
N ILE A 31 -9.16 6.58 -11.70
CA ILE A 31 -9.73 5.39 -11.07
C ILE A 31 -11.10 5.77 -10.48
N PRO A 32 -12.20 5.40 -11.14
CA PRO A 32 -13.51 5.98 -10.87
C PRO A 32 -14.13 5.55 -9.54
N SER A 33 -13.72 4.39 -9.03
CA SER A 33 -14.13 3.86 -7.73
C SER A 33 -12.93 3.16 -7.14
N ILE A 34 -12.64 3.44 -5.88
CA ILE A 34 -11.53 2.83 -5.13
C ILE A 34 -12.03 1.97 -3.96
N ASP A 35 -13.32 1.64 -3.92
CA ASP A 35 -13.82 0.58 -3.05
C ASP A 35 -13.34 -0.77 -3.59
N ASN A 36 -12.33 -1.35 -2.94
CA ASN A 36 -11.69 -2.61 -3.31
C ASN A 36 -11.30 -2.72 -4.80
N TYR A 37 -10.75 -1.64 -5.36
CA TYR A 37 -10.30 -1.62 -6.75
C TYR A 37 -9.02 -2.42 -6.93
N CYS A 38 -8.97 -3.23 -7.99
CA CYS A 38 -7.76 -3.85 -8.50
C CYS A 38 -7.80 -3.90 -10.03
N SER A 39 -6.73 -3.43 -10.66
CA SER A 39 -6.53 -3.55 -12.11
C SER A 39 -6.32 -5.01 -12.54
N ALA A 40 -6.40 -5.28 -13.84
CA ALA A 40 -5.87 -6.51 -14.41
C ALA A 40 -4.34 -6.57 -14.23
N ASP A 41 -3.80 -7.79 -14.33
CA ASP A 41 -2.36 -8.02 -14.24
C ASP A 41 -1.67 -7.37 -15.44
N MET A 42 -0.55 -6.68 -15.19
CA MET A 42 0.21 -5.95 -16.21
C MET A 42 -0.58 -4.85 -16.95
N GLU A 43 -1.68 -4.35 -16.37
CA GLU A 43 -2.56 -3.37 -17.04
C GLU A 43 -1.89 -2.02 -17.24
N PHE A 44 -1.10 -1.58 -16.26
CA PHE A 44 -0.41 -0.29 -16.30
C PHE A 44 1.08 -0.47 -16.53
N THR A 45 1.73 0.58 -17.04
CA THR A 45 3.17 0.60 -17.32
C THR A 45 3.72 2.01 -17.18
N ASN A 46 4.97 2.13 -16.76
CA ASN A 46 5.75 3.37 -16.85
C ASN A 46 6.83 3.31 -17.94
N GLU A 47 6.83 2.27 -18.78
CA GLU A 47 7.81 2.11 -19.85
C GLU A 47 7.70 3.26 -20.86
N GLY A 48 8.83 3.97 -21.05
CA GLY A 48 8.88 5.13 -21.93
C GLY A 48 8.27 6.41 -21.34
N ALA A 49 7.96 6.42 -20.04
CA ALA A 49 7.62 7.63 -19.32
C ALA A 49 8.81 8.61 -19.26
N THR A 50 8.52 9.89 -19.14
CA THR A 50 9.51 10.96 -19.06
C THR A 50 9.61 11.53 -17.65
N GLY A 51 10.61 12.39 -17.44
CA GLY A 51 10.83 13.00 -16.13
C GLY A 51 9.84 14.12 -15.85
N ASP A 52 9.36 14.17 -14.61
CA ASP A 52 8.44 15.17 -14.09
C ASP A 52 9.18 16.33 -13.40
N PRO A 53 8.51 17.46 -13.15
CA PRO A 53 9.05 18.52 -12.29
C PRO A 53 9.42 17.97 -10.91
N ILE A 54 10.53 18.45 -10.34
CA ILE A 54 10.92 18.08 -8.99
C ILE A 54 9.94 18.73 -8.00
N PHE A 55 9.31 17.91 -7.17
CA PHE A 55 8.52 18.35 -6.04
C PHE A 55 9.39 18.41 -4.78
N MET A 56 9.10 19.34 -3.88
CA MET A 56 9.74 19.33 -2.56
C MET A 56 8.98 18.38 -1.65
N ASP A 57 9.53 17.20 -1.47
CA ASP A 57 9.07 16.17 -0.55
C ASP A 57 10.27 15.56 0.20
N ASN A 58 9.97 14.71 1.19
CA ASN A 58 10.99 14.01 1.98
C ASN A 58 11.14 12.53 1.55
N CYS A 59 10.70 12.17 0.34
CA CYS A 59 10.57 10.78 -0.10
C CYS A 59 11.80 10.19 -0.81
N PHE A 60 12.81 11.00 -1.09
CA PHE A 60 13.99 10.57 -1.87
C PHE A 60 13.65 10.06 -3.30
N ILE A 61 12.50 10.47 -3.85
CA ILE A 61 12.02 10.18 -5.21
C ILE A 61 12.71 11.11 -6.21
N ASN A 62 13.02 10.61 -7.42
CA ASN A 62 13.80 11.36 -8.42
C ASN A 62 12.96 11.97 -9.54
N TYR A 63 11.70 11.56 -9.68
CA TYR A 63 10.76 12.08 -10.68
C TYR A 63 11.18 11.81 -12.13
N THR A 64 11.63 10.58 -12.44
CA THR A 64 12.36 10.29 -13.69
C THR A 64 11.57 9.56 -14.77
N ASN A 65 10.62 8.73 -14.39
CA ASN A 65 9.89 7.80 -15.26
C ASN A 65 8.50 7.54 -14.66
N GLY A 66 7.84 8.64 -14.35
CA GLY A 66 6.61 8.66 -13.58
C GLY A 66 5.36 8.47 -14.40
N VAL A 67 4.37 7.81 -13.82
CA VAL A 67 3.02 7.77 -14.37
C VAL A 67 1.99 8.16 -13.32
N TRP A 68 0.96 8.85 -13.77
CA TRP A 68 0.01 9.52 -12.89
C TRP A 68 -1.38 8.85 -12.90
N PHE A 69 -1.97 8.77 -11.72
CA PHE A 69 -3.35 8.30 -11.52
C PHE A 69 -4.09 9.33 -10.68
N SER A 70 -5.41 9.38 -10.80
CA SER A 70 -6.25 10.20 -9.95
C SER A 70 -7.41 9.39 -9.40
N PHE A 71 -7.82 9.71 -8.18
CA PHE A 71 -8.97 9.09 -7.53
C PHE A 71 -9.61 10.07 -6.56
N THR A 72 -10.84 9.74 -6.13
CA THR A 72 -11.57 10.54 -5.14
C THR A 72 -12.08 9.59 -4.05
N PRO A 73 -11.54 9.66 -2.82
CA PRO A 73 -11.92 8.75 -1.76
C PRO A 73 -13.31 9.08 -1.22
N THR A 74 -14.02 8.03 -0.85
CA THR A 74 -15.30 8.07 -0.14
C THR A 74 -15.16 7.88 1.36
N GLU A 75 -14.00 7.37 1.78
CA GLU A 75 -13.59 7.18 3.17
C GLU A 75 -12.31 7.98 3.53
N PRO A 76 -11.99 8.21 4.82
CA PRO A 76 -10.91 9.12 5.22
C PRO A 76 -9.49 8.53 5.13
N ALA A 77 -9.35 7.25 4.77
CA ALA A 77 -8.06 6.60 4.57
C ALA A 77 -8.06 5.75 3.30
N VAL A 78 -6.87 5.50 2.75
CA VAL A 78 -6.64 4.62 1.60
C VAL A 78 -5.44 3.72 1.84
N LEU A 79 -5.55 2.48 1.35
CA LEU A 79 -4.44 1.56 1.12
C LEU A 79 -4.22 1.48 -0.39
N ILE A 80 -3.00 1.78 -0.82
CA ILE A 80 -2.56 1.70 -2.21
C ILE A 80 -1.51 0.60 -2.28
N GLN A 81 -1.67 -0.32 -3.22
CA GLN A 81 -0.78 -1.47 -3.38
C GLN A 81 -0.38 -1.63 -4.82
N LEU A 82 0.94 -1.77 -5.01
CA LEU A 82 1.55 -2.07 -6.29
C LEU A 82 2.08 -3.48 -6.27
N PHE A 83 1.65 -4.26 -7.26
CA PHE A 83 2.17 -5.59 -7.49
C PHE A 83 2.89 -5.63 -8.84
N ALA A 84 4.14 -6.06 -8.83
CA ALA A 84 4.88 -6.44 -10.02
C ALA A 84 5.46 -7.84 -9.84
N GLY A 85 6.45 -8.21 -10.65
CA GLY A 85 6.92 -9.58 -10.73
C GLY A 85 5.90 -10.51 -11.40
N ASN A 86 6.26 -11.76 -11.64
CA ASN A 86 5.34 -12.72 -12.28
C ASN A 86 4.20 -13.09 -11.30
N PRO A 87 2.90 -12.96 -11.66
CA PRO A 87 2.34 -12.64 -12.99
C PRO A 87 1.92 -11.17 -13.21
N PHE A 88 2.13 -10.30 -12.23
CA PHE A 88 1.58 -8.95 -12.18
C PHE A 88 2.32 -7.90 -13.01
N GLY A 89 3.60 -8.13 -13.34
CA GLY A 89 4.40 -7.08 -13.96
C GLY A 89 5.88 -7.37 -14.12
N THR A 90 6.56 -6.38 -14.69
CA THR A 90 8.03 -6.34 -14.83
C THR A 90 8.66 -5.12 -14.15
N LEU A 91 7.86 -4.19 -13.62
CA LEU A 91 8.34 -3.04 -12.86
C LEU A 91 9.22 -3.53 -11.70
N GLY A 92 10.31 -2.82 -11.42
CA GLY A 92 11.25 -3.16 -10.35
C GLY A 92 11.53 -1.98 -9.46
N ASP A 93 11.49 -2.21 -8.14
CA ASP A 93 11.62 -1.19 -7.10
C ASP A 93 10.69 0.01 -7.34
N PRO A 94 9.35 -0.23 -7.34
CA PRO A 94 8.39 0.85 -7.48
C PRO A 94 8.46 1.82 -6.30
N GLN A 95 8.21 3.10 -6.58
CA GLN A 95 8.05 4.15 -5.59
C GLN A 95 6.73 4.88 -5.85
N MET A 96 6.11 5.40 -4.79
CA MET A 96 4.81 6.08 -4.86
C MET A 96 4.84 7.42 -4.15
N ALA A 97 4.18 8.43 -4.71
CA ALA A 97 3.87 9.67 -4.00
C ALA A 97 2.43 10.08 -4.21
N LEU A 98 1.77 10.53 -3.15
CA LEU A 98 0.41 11.03 -3.17
C LEU A 98 0.41 12.55 -3.06
N PHE A 99 -0.36 13.18 -3.92
CA PHE A 99 -0.53 14.62 -3.97
C PHE A 99 -2.00 15.01 -3.92
N SER A 100 -2.25 16.23 -3.49
CA SER A 100 -3.54 16.90 -3.61
C SER A 100 -3.39 18.23 -4.37
N GLY A 101 -4.49 18.89 -4.67
CA GLY A 101 -4.48 20.20 -5.32
C GLY A 101 -4.82 20.12 -6.80
N ASN A 102 -4.11 20.85 -7.64
CA ASN A 102 -4.43 20.98 -9.06
C ASN A 102 -3.15 20.98 -9.92
N CYS A 103 -3.09 20.11 -10.93
CA CYS A 103 -1.92 19.95 -11.79
C CYS A 103 -1.45 21.24 -12.48
N GLN A 104 -2.35 22.19 -12.76
CA GLN A 104 -2.00 23.43 -13.46
C GLN A 104 -1.56 24.55 -12.52
N THR A 105 -2.14 24.64 -11.32
CA THR A 105 -1.83 25.72 -10.36
C THR A 105 -0.81 25.32 -9.30
N GLY A 106 -0.60 24.02 -9.10
CA GLY A 106 0.33 23.47 -8.13
C GLY A 106 -0.28 22.30 -7.35
N LEU A 107 0.54 21.27 -7.18
CA LEU A 107 0.26 20.14 -6.32
C LEU A 107 0.84 20.38 -4.92
N THR A 108 0.20 19.78 -3.92
CA THR A 108 0.65 19.73 -2.53
C THR A 108 0.95 18.29 -2.18
N TYR A 109 2.17 18.03 -1.70
CA TYR A 109 2.59 16.73 -1.19
C TYR A 109 1.68 16.28 -0.03
N VAL A 110 1.30 15.01 -0.04
CA VAL A 110 0.51 14.39 1.03
C VAL A 110 1.34 13.36 1.77
N GLU A 111 1.73 12.29 1.09
CA GLU A 111 2.53 11.20 1.66
C GLU A 111 3.22 10.41 0.54
N CYS A 112 4.16 9.54 0.87
CA CYS A 112 4.82 8.69 -0.11
C CYS A 112 5.31 7.35 0.45
N SER A 113 5.67 6.45 -0.47
CA SER A 113 6.53 5.29 -0.19
C SER A 113 7.81 5.41 -1.04
N PRO A 114 9.00 5.37 -0.42
CA PRO A 114 10.28 5.46 -1.14
C PRO A 114 10.69 4.12 -1.79
N GLY A 115 9.81 3.11 -1.84
CA GLY A 115 10.12 1.78 -2.32
C GLY A 115 10.86 0.91 -1.29
N LEU A 116 10.87 -0.40 -1.54
CA LEU A 116 11.37 -1.42 -0.60
C LEU A 116 12.54 -2.24 -1.14
N ASN A 117 13.15 -1.83 -2.27
CA ASN A 117 14.09 -2.66 -3.05
C ASN A 117 13.46 -4.02 -3.43
N ALA A 118 12.16 -4.01 -3.73
CA ALA A 118 11.35 -5.20 -4.01
C ALA A 118 10.53 -5.02 -5.31
N GLU A 119 9.78 -6.05 -5.71
CA GLU A 119 8.87 -5.96 -6.87
C GLU A 119 7.50 -5.37 -6.50
N ASN A 120 7.16 -5.37 -5.21
CA ASN A 120 5.89 -4.86 -4.69
C ASN A 120 6.16 -3.72 -3.72
N ASP A 121 5.19 -2.82 -3.59
CA ASP A 121 5.22 -1.72 -2.63
C ASP A 121 3.80 -1.37 -2.17
N GLU A 122 3.69 -0.77 -1.00
CA GLU A 122 2.42 -0.35 -0.42
C GLU A 122 2.52 1.02 0.23
N LEU A 123 1.40 1.74 0.21
CA LEU A 123 1.27 3.06 0.82
C LEU A 123 -0.10 3.18 1.48
N THR A 124 -0.10 3.34 2.81
CA THR A 124 -1.31 3.63 3.58
C THR A 124 -1.32 5.11 3.94
N VAL A 125 -2.40 5.81 3.61
CA VAL A 125 -2.56 7.24 3.92
C VAL A 125 -3.86 7.45 4.68
N THR A 126 -3.80 8.17 5.80
CA THR A 126 -4.96 8.52 6.62
C THR A 126 -5.19 10.03 6.62
N GLY A 127 -6.37 10.47 7.08
CA GLY A 127 -6.68 11.90 7.18
C GLY A 127 -7.00 12.57 5.84
N LEU A 128 -7.43 11.78 4.84
CA LEU A 128 -7.86 12.29 3.55
C LEU A 128 -9.22 13.00 3.65
N THR A 129 -9.41 14.01 2.81
CA THR A 129 -10.69 14.72 2.68
C THR A 129 -11.59 13.94 1.72
N ILE A 130 -12.70 13.43 2.23
CA ILE A 130 -13.72 12.75 1.42
C ILE A 130 -14.22 13.67 0.30
N GLY A 131 -14.29 13.15 -0.92
CA GLY A 131 -14.74 13.89 -2.11
C GLY A 131 -13.69 14.81 -2.73
N GLN A 132 -12.47 14.90 -2.18
CA GLN A 132 -11.35 15.61 -2.79
C GLN A 132 -10.61 14.70 -3.79
N THR A 133 -10.22 15.22 -4.95
CA THR A 133 -9.36 14.47 -5.88
C THR A 133 -7.91 14.48 -5.41
N TYR A 134 -7.32 13.29 -5.36
CA TYR A 134 -5.90 13.05 -5.11
C TYR A 134 -5.23 12.51 -6.37
N TYR A 135 -3.93 12.75 -6.48
CA TYR A 135 -3.08 12.33 -7.59
C TYR A 135 -1.99 11.40 -7.06
N LEU A 136 -1.96 10.17 -7.57
CA LEU A 136 -0.95 9.17 -7.26
C LEU A 136 0.09 9.17 -8.38
N TYR A 137 1.33 9.43 -8.00
CA TYR A 137 2.52 9.33 -8.82
C TYR A 137 3.19 7.98 -8.56
N ILE A 138 3.56 7.26 -9.62
CA ILE A 138 4.26 5.96 -9.54
C ILE A 138 5.49 6.01 -10.43
N GLU A 139 6.66 5.70 -9.88
CA GLU A 139 7.90 5.58 -10.64
C GLU A 139 8.68 4.31 -10.27
N SER A 140 9.85 4.12 -10.87
CA SER A 140 10.74 3.02 -10.52
C SER A 140 12.20 3.45 -10.55
N THR A 141 12.95 3.08 -9.52
CA THR A 141 14.40 3.32 -9.39
C THR A 141 15.26 2.24 -10.03
N PHE A 142 14.72 1.02 -10.23
CA PHE A 142 15.50 -0.10 -10.75
C PHE A 142 15.20 -0.44 -12.21
N ARG A 143 13.91 -0.62 -12.56
CA ARG A 143 13.52 -1.04 -13.91
C ARG A 143 12.10 -0.64 -14.24
N GLU A 144 11.93 0.14 -15.31
CA GLU A 144 10.63 0.40 -15.93
C GLU A 144 9.92 -0.89 -16.35
N GLY A 145 8.60 -0.88 -16.30
CA GLY A 145 7.84 -2.05 -16.71
C GLY A 145 6.36 -1.96 -16.38
N THR A 146 5.69 -3.09 -16.56
CA THR A 146 4.27 -3.24 -16.26
C THR A 146 4.03 -3.54 -14.79
N PHE A 147 2.83 -3.24 -14.30
CA PHE A 147 2.40 -3.50 -12.93
C PHE A 147 0.88 -3.62 -12.82
N LYS A 148 0.43 -4.15 -11.68
CA LYS A 148 -0.96 -4.17 -11.22
C LYS A 148 -1.10 -3.15 -10.08
N LEU A 149 -2.19 -2.39 -10.09
CA LEU A 149 -2.53 -1.40 -9.07
C LEU A 149 -3.83 -1.77 -8.37
N CYS A 150 -3.78 -1.86 -7.05
CA CYS A 150 -4.96 -1.99 -6.20
C CYS A 150 -5.08 -0.78 -5.26
N ILE A 151 -6.31 -0.30 -5.06
CA ILE A 151 -6.61 0.80 -4.15
C ILE A 151 -7.88 0.45 -3.38
N ASN A 152 -7.84 0.58 -2.06
CA ASN A 152 -9.01 0.42 -1.21
C ASN A 152 -9.12 1.61 -0.24
N ASP A 153 -10.26 2.30 -0.21
CA ASP A 153 -10.56 3.26 0.85
C ASP A 153 -11.26 2.62 2.05
N PHE A 154 -11.01 3.15 3.24
CA PHE A 154 -11.54 2.59 4.48
C PHE A 154 -11.57 3.62 5.62
N ILE A 155 -12.29 3.29 6.69
CA ILE A 155 -12.27 4.04 7.96
C ILE A 155 -11.15 3.46 8.81
N ALA A 156 -10.04 4.19 8.93
CA ALA A 156 -8.96 3.78 9.81
C ALA A 156 -9.39 3.90 11.29
N PRO A 157 -9.14 2.86 12.12
CA PRO A 157 -9.16 3.05 13.56
C PRO A 157 -8.02 4.00 13.98
N PRO A 158 -7.98 4.45 15.24
CA PRO A 158 -6.77 5.06 15.79
C PRO A 158 -5.54 4.20 15.50
N SER A 159 -4.38 4.83 15.32
CA SER A 159 -3.13 4.11 15.05
C SER A 159 -2.89 3.04 16.12
N PRO A 160 -2.63 1.79 15.73
CA PRO A 160 -2.32 0.72 16.67
C PRO A 160 -1.09 1.03 17.51
N GLU A 161 -1.13 0.58 18.76
CA GLU A 161 -0.05 0.67 19.73
C GLU A 161 0.49 -0.73 20.05
N SER A 162 1.75 -0.80 20.42
CA SER A 162 2.46 -2.05 20.70
C SER A 162 2.45 -2.45 22.18
N ASP A 163 1.80 -1.67 23.04
CA ASP A 163 1.61 -1.98 24.46
C ASP A 163 0.11 -2.25 24.74
N CYS A 164 -0.23 -3.32 25.46
CA CYS A 164 -1.61 -3.69 25.79
C CYS A 164 -2.39 -2.56 26.48
N ILE A 165 -1.74 -1.78 27.34
CA ILE A 165 -2.42 -0.71 28.09
C ILE A 165 -2.91 0.41 27.17
N GLU A 166 -2.15 0.71 26.12
CA GLU A 166 -2.45 1.73 25.10
C GLU A 166 -3.23 1.15 23.91
N ALA A 167 -3.61 -0.13 23.96
CA ALA A 167 -4.28 -0.83 22.87
C ALA A 167 -5.51 -0.09 22.35
N VAL A 168 -5.66 -0.09 21.03
CA VAL A 168 -6.73 0.62 20.33
C VAL A 168 -8.08 -0.05 20.58
N VAL A 169 -9.06 0.74 21.00
CA VAL A 169 -10.43 0.25 21.18
C VAL A 169 -11.15 0.19 19.84
N LEU A 170 -11.52 -1.02 19.40
CA LEU A 170 -12.37 -1.22 18.23
C LEU A 170 -13.86 -1.07 18.61
N CYS A 171 -14.54 -0.16 17.94
CA CYS A 171 -15.93 0.23 18.27
C CYS A 171 -16.99 -0.48 17.42
N ASP A 172 -16.60 -1.08 16.30
CA ASP A 172 -17.49 -1.80 15.40
C ASP A 172 -16.77 -2.97 14.72
N LYS A 173 -17.34 -3.50 13.64
CA LYS A 173 -16.86 -4.69 12.94
C LYS A 173 -16.34 -4.37 11.53
N SER A 174 -16.09 -3.10 11.25
CA SER A 174 -15.61 -2.65 9.95
C SER A 174 -14.21 -3.23 9.70
N SER A 175 -13.95 -3.63 8.46
CA SER A 175 -12.60 -3.99 8.04
C SER A 175 -11.74 -2.74 7.95
N PHE A 176 -10.46 -2.88 8.27
CA PHE A 176 -9.47 -1.82 8.17
C PHE A 176 -8.12 -2.42 7.78
N SER A 177 -7.24 -1.57 7.25
CA SER A 177 -5.86 -1.92 6.94
C SER A 177 -4.92 -1.14 7.85
N VAL A 178 -3.78 -1.75 8.15
CA VAL A 178 -2.70 -1.11 8.89
C VAL A 178 -1.41 -1.26 8.12
N GLN A 179 -0.58 -0.23 8.18
CA GLN A 179 0.79 -0.31 7.69
C GLN A 179 1.61 -1.25 8.58
N ASN A 180 2.66 -1.83 8.00
CA ASN A 180 3.66 -2.58 8.75
C ASN A 180 4.15 -1.79 9.98
N LEU A 181 4.03 -2.38 11.17
CA LEU A 181 4.55 -1.85 12.42
C LEU A 181 5.80 -2.63 12.81
N ASN A 182 6.85 -1.94 13.25
CA ASN A 182 8.13 -2.53 13.66
C ASN A 182 8.53 -2.16 15.09
N SER A 183 7.55 -1.81 15.93
CA SER A 183 7.78 -1.38 17.32
C SER A 183 7.40 -2.48 18.31
N GLU A 184 8.24 -2.70 19.31
CA GLU A 184 7.93 -3.57 20.46
C GLU A 184 7.28 -2.80 21.61
N GLY A 185 6.94 -1.52 21.40
CA GLY A 185 6.38 -0.67 22.45
C GLY A 185 7.40 -0.31 23.53
N ASN A 186 6.89 0.06 24.71
CA ASN A 186 7.71 0.34 25.89
C ASN A 186 7.84 -0.88 26.81
N ASP A 187 6.86 -1.79 26.76
CA ASP A 187 6.84 -3.04 27.52
C ASP A 187 6.85 -4.23 26.57
N ASN A 188 8.04 -4.80 26.33
CA ASN A 188 8.18 -6.02 25.53
C ASN A 188 8.05 -7.31 26.35
N THR A 189 7.52 -7.21 27.59
CA THR A 189 7.40 -8.35 28.51
C THR A 189 5.99 -8.88 28.62
N GLU A 190 5.04 -8.33 27.85
CA GLU A 190 3.62 -8.63 27.94
C GLU A 190 3.28 -10.09 27.64
N LEU A 191 4.14 -10.78 26.87
CA LEU A 191 3.99 -12.19 26.54
C LEU A 191 4.84 -13.16 27.40
N ASN A 192 5.69 -12.65 28.30
CA ASN A 192 6.65 -13.47 29.05
C ASN A 192 6.00 -14.51 29.97
N GLU A 193 4.77 -14.28 30.42
CA GLU A 193 4.03 -15.24 31.25
C GLU A 193 3.49 -16.45 30.46
N PHE A 194 3.51 -16.40 29.12
CA PHE A 194 2.88 -17.41 28.24
C PHE A 194 3.88 -18.40 27.60
N GLN A 195 5.01 -18.70 28.26
CA GLN A 195 6.12 -19.54 27.74
C GLN A 195 5.74 -20.90 27.12
N ASN A 196 4.58 -21.47 27.44
CA ASN A 196 4.12 -22.76 26.90
C ASN A 196 3.00 -22.62 25.85
N ASN A 197 2.72 -21.41 25.37
CA ASN A 197 1.77 -21.15 24.29
C ASN A 197 2.49 -20.98 22.96
N CYS A 198 1.73 -20.86 21.88
CA CYS A 198 2.31 -20.69 20.55
C CYS A 198 2.95 -19.31 20.33
N LEU A 199 2.59 -18.31 21.16
CA LEU A 199 3.28 -17.03 21.25
C LEU A 199 3.74 -16.80 22.69
N SER A 200 5.03 -16.52 22.86
CA SER A 200 5.69 -16.37 24.17
C SER A 200 6.63 -15.18 24.26
N THR A 201 6.84 -14.49 23.14
CA THR A 201 7.75 -13.37 23.00
C THR A 201 7.09 -12.36 22.10
N GLU A 202 7.22 -11.09 22.45
CA GLU A 202 6.71 -9.99 21.66
C GLU A 202 7.74 -9.61 20.59
N PHE A 203 7.28 -9.60 19.34
CA PHE A 203 8.00 -9.07 18.20
C PHE A 203 7.03 -8.14 17.49
N ALA A 204 7.36 -6.86 17.36
CA ALA A 204 6.64 -5.90 16.54
C ALA A 204 5.09 -6.04 16.57
N SER A 205 4.46 -5.71 17.70
CA SER A 205 3.05 -6.04 17.95
C SER A 205 2.09 -4.90 17.66
N SER A 206 0.81 -5.27 17.49
CA SER A 206 -0.33 -4.34 17.43
C SER A 206 -1.43 -4.84 18.35
N TRP A 207 -1.77 -4.07 19.37
CA TRP A 207 -2.81 -4.44 20.32
C TRP A 207 -4.13 -3.76 20.01
N TYR A 208 -5.19 -4.57 19.97
CA TYR A 208 -6.58 -4.13 19.82
C TYR A 208 -7.44 -4.71 20.94
N LYS A 209 -8.36 -3.90 21.43
CA LYS A 209 -9.30 -4.28 22.49
C LYS A 209 -10.74 -3.92 22.12
N TRP A 210 -11.69 -4.72 22.58
CA TRP A 210 -13.11 -4.48 22.33
C TRP A 210 -13.96 -5.12 23.42
N THR A 211 -15.20 -4.66 23.53
CA THR A 211 -16.20 -5.32 24.39
C THR A 211 -17.19 -6.11 23.54
N CYS A 212 -17.46 -7.34 23.95
CA CYS A 212 -18.50 -8.15 23.33
C CYS A 212 -19.84 -7.79 23.95
N LYS A 213 -20.71 -7.12 23.18
CA LYS A 213 -22.06 -6.75 23.65
C LYS A 213 -22.99 -7.96 23.77
N ASP A 214 -23.03 -8.78 22.73
CA ASP A 214 -23.92 -9.93 22.62
C ASP A 214 -23.07 -11.22 22.57
N PRO A 215 -23.32 -12.21 23.44
CA PRO A 215 -22.53 -13.44 23.46
C PRO A 215 -22.69 -14.23 22.15
N GLY A 216 -21.58 -14.75 21.64
CA GLY A 216 -21.58 -15.52 20.41
C GLY A 216 -20.18 -15.94 19.98
N SER A 217 -20.08 -16.49 18.78
CA SER A 217 -18.79 -16.83 18.17
C SER A 217 -18.09 -15.57 17.68
N LEU A 218 -16.80 -15.45 17.99
CA LEU A 218 -15.90 -14.48 17.38
C LEU A 218 -15.27 -15.09 16.13
N THR A 219 -15.24 -14.32 15.05
CA THR A 219 -14.52 -14.66 13.82
C THR A 219 -13.93 -13.38 13.27
N PHE A 220 -12.67 -13.45 12.86
CA PHE A 220 -11.96 -12.40 12.15
C PHE A 220 -11.03 -13.06 11.14
N THR A 221 -10.61 -12.28 10.16
CA THR A 221 -9.65 -12.69 9.14
C THR A 221 -8.51 -11.69 9.19
N LEU A 222 -7.29 -12.20 9.29
CA LEU A 222 -6.08 -11.44 9.06
C LEU A 222 -5.59 -11.78 7.67
N THR A 223 -5.29 -10.77 6.87
CA THR A 223 -4.76 -10.95 5.52
C THR A 223 -3.55 -10.04 5.41
N PRO A 224 -2.35 -10.60 5.17
CA PRO A 224 -1.17 -9.81 4.86
C PRO A 224 -1.48 -8.84 3.72
N ASN A 225 -1.05 -7.59 3.84
CA ASN A 225 -1.29 -6.63 2.76
C ASN A 225 -0.65 -7.13 1.46
N ASN A 226 0.56 -7.70 1.52
CA ASN A 226 1.23 -8.32 0.37
C ASN A 226 0.69 -9.70 -0.04
N PHE A 227 -0.50 -10.12 0.43
CA PHE A 227 -1.05 -11.43 0.13
C PHE A 227 -1.32 -11.61 -1.37
N ILE A 228 -0.66 -12.63 -1.94
CA ILE A 228 -0.89 -13.11 -3.29
C ILE A 228 -1.19 -14.61 -3.22
N PRO A 229 -2.28 -15.10 -3.85
CA PRO A 229 -2.59 -16.52 -3.84
C PRO A 229 -1.46 -17.39 -4.40
N GLY A 230 -0.91 -18.27 -3.57
CA GLY A 230 0.10 -19.25 -3.97
C GLY A 230 1.55 -18.79 -3.83
N THR A 231 1.81 -17.60 -3.28
CA THR A 231 3.14 -17.15 -2.90
C THR A 231 3.26 -17.05 -1.38
N GLU A 232 4.49 -17.00 -0.88
CA GLU A 232 4.73 -16.52 0.49
C GLU A 232 4.30 -15.05 0.58
N SER A 233 3.72 -14.70 1.72
CA SER A 233 3.33 -13.36 2.12
C SER A 233 3.88 -13.11 3.53
N ASP A 234 3.66 -11.93 4.09
CA ASP A 234 4.06 -11.68 5.47
C ASP A 234 3.38 -12.69 6.40
N ASP A 235 4.17 -13.22 7.34
CA ASP A 235 3.70 -14.16 8.34
C ASP A 235 3.04 -13.39 9.48
N LEU A 236 1.74 -13.59 9.66
CA LEU A 236 0.96 -12.86 10.66
C LEU A 236 0.57 -13.80 11.79
N ASP A 237 1.21 -13.60 12.94
CA ASP A 237 0.87 -14.28 14.17
C ASP A 237 -0.24 -13.54 14.92
N PHE A 238 -1.02 -14.25 15.74
CA PHE A 238 -1.96 -13.58 16.65
C PHE A 238 -2.14 -14.29 17.97
N ALA A 239 -2.43 -13.52 19.01
CA ALA A 239 -2.97 -14.01 20.28
C ALA A 239 -4.30 -13.30 20.58
N LEU A 240 -5.23 -14.06 21.15
CA LEU A 240 -6.51 -13.57 21.66
C LEU A 240 -6.53 -13.72 23.18
N PHE A 241 -6.81 -12.63 23.88
CA PHE A 241 -6.87 -12.57 25.33
C PHE A 241 -8.28 -12.27 25.85
N GLU A 242 -8.64 -12.87 26.98
CA GLU A 242 -9.73 -12.40 27.85
C GLU A 242 -9.13 -11.43 28.86
N LEU A 243 -9.77 -10.27 29.06
CA LEU A 243 -9.42 -9.29 30.09
C LEU A 243 -10.52 -9.28 31.18
N PRO A 244 -10.38 -10.06 32.27
CA PRO A 244 -11.47 -10.30 33.22
C PRO A 244 -11.96 -9.06 33.97
N GLY A 245 -11.06 -8.10 34.21
CA GLY A 245 -11.32 -6.83 34.89
C GLY A 245 -11.75 -5.69 33.97
N GLY A 246 -11.91 -5.94 32.66
CA GLY A 246 -12.30 -4.94 31.67
C GLY A 246 -11.16 -4.55 30.72
N LEU A 247 -11.40 -3.55 29.87
CA LEU A 247 -10.51 -3.17 28.75
C LEU A 247 -9.10 -2.74 29.17
N ASP A 248 -8.89 -2.37 30.43
CA ASP A 248 -7.61 -1.88 30.93
C ASP A 248 -6.91 -2.91 31.85
N ASP A 249 -7.45 -4.14 31.94
CA ASP A 249 -6.93 -5.20 32.81
C ASP A 249 -5.87 -6.07 32.11
N CYS A 250 -4.79 -5.45 31.64
CA CYS A 250 -3.67 -6.13 30.98
C CYS A 250 -2.87 -7.03 31.93
N ASP A 251 -2.84 -6.71 33.23
CA ASP A 251 -2.13 -7.48 34.26
C ASP A 251 -2.73 -8.87 34.51
N ASN A 252 -4.04 -9.03 34.30
CA ASN A 252 -4.74 -10.31 34.53
C ASN A 252 -5.27 -10.93 33.23
N LYS A 253 -4.71 -10.52 32.09
CA LYS A 253 -5.09 -11.04 30.77
C LYS A 253 -4.88 -12.56 30.71
N ARG A 254 -5.76 -13.25 29.98
CA ARG A 254 -5.71 -14.70 29.82
C ARG A 254 -5.73 -15.06 28.36
N MET A 255 -4.65 -15.66 27.85
CA MET A 255 -4.61 -16.14 26.48
C MET A 255 -5.65 -17.27 26.29
N ILE A 256 -6.59 -17.06 25.37
CA ILE A 256 -7.67 -18.00 25.06
C ILE A 256 -7.39 -18.76 23.77
N ARG A 257 -6.66 -18.14 22.84
CA ARG A 257 -6.27 -18.71 21.56
C ARG A 257 -5.02 -17.99 21.05
N CYS A 258 -4.19 -18.68 20.30
CA CYS A 258 -3.12 -18.07 19.54
C CYS A 258 -2.90 -18.84 18.22
N MET A 259 -2.19 -18.23 17.28
CA MET A 259 -1.64 -18.83 16.07
C MET A 259 -0.24 -18.25 15.85
N ALA A 260 0.70 -19.13 15.52
CA ALA A 260 2.09 -18.90 15.18
C ALA A 260 2.59 -20.06 14.31
#